data_AF-A0A934PHP0-F1
#
_entry.id   AF-A0A934PHP0-F1
#
_cell.length_a   1.000
_cell.length_b   1.000
_cell.length_c   1.000
_cell.angle_alpha   90.00
_cell.angle_beta   90.00
_cell.angle_gamma   90.00
#
_symmetry.space_group_name_H-M   'P 1'
#
loop_
_entity.id
_entity.type
_entity.pdbx_description
1 polymer ?
#
loop_
_entity_poly.entity_id
_entity_poly.type
_entity_poly.pdbx_seq_one_letter_code
_entity_poly.pdbx_strand_id
1 'polypeptide(L)'
;MKQTPFLPDLKMPLRDVLRGAASIADGAHQALEPAADMLPKSLRAELSAVFQSIRSTGSRLVAAPISQEQIALAGRVAKGIEQDRAAAATCAVVIGHAWHHLGHADDAGARHQLLSETLLAAQLVQLPKGAVTPTVHAAQLVRRALDGCVIGTTPRLFIHLEADEKAEITLTLLAIVVWLLSERGDSLHDEDRLVDLAMALVLATRDDALDAMRDETTLSAYLDRMSDHL
;
A
#
# COMPACT_ATOMS: atom_id res chain seq x y z
N MET A 1 -21.29 -11.91 23.97
CA MET A 1 -20.44 -12.36 22.84
C MET A 1 -19.32 -11.34 22.69
N LYS A 2 -18.06 -11.73 22.83
CA LYS A 2 -16.93 -10.81 22.60
C LYS A 2 -16.82 -10.59 21.09
N GLN A 3 -17.02 -9.35 20.63
CA GLN A 3 -16.79 -8.99 19.23
C GLN A 3 -15.32 -9.28 18.91
N THR A 4 -15.08 -10.15 17.94
CA THR A 4 -13.77 -10.32 17.32
C THR A 4 -13.42 -8.98 16.65
N PRO A 5 -12.27 -8.35 16.96
CA PRO A 5 -11.88 -7.11 16.30
C PRO A 5 -11.75 -7.38 14.81
N PHE A 6 -12.42 -6.54 14.01
CA PHE A 6 -12.26 -6.54 12.56
C PHE A 6 -10.79 -6.13 12.29
N LEU A 7 -10.09 -6.72 11.30
CA LEU A 7 -8.69 -6.34 10.99
C LEU A 7 -8.46 -4.81 10.84
N PRO A 8 -9.43 -4.00 10.37
CA PRO A 8 -9.35 -2.53 10.34
C PRO A 8 -9.17 -1.86 11.70
N ASP A 9 -9.68 -2.47 12.77
CA ASP A 9 -9.59 -1.96 14.14
C ASP A 9 -8.22 -2.25 14.78
N LEU A 10 -7.38 -3.03 14.11
CA LEU A 10 -6.06 -3.38 14.61
C LEU A 10 -5.06 -2.26 14.29
N LYS A 11 -4.35 -1.84 15.34
CA LYS A 11 -3.23 -0.91 15.20
C LYS A 11 -2.10 -1.55 14.39
N MET A 12 -1.41 -0.75 13.58
CA MET A 12 -0.06 -1.11 13.12
C MET A 12 0.82 -1.44 14.34
N PRO A 13 1.64 -2.50 14.36
CA PRO A 13 2.06 -3.37 13.25
C PRO A 13 1.23 -4.66 13.06
N LEU A 14 0.24 -4.91 13.93
CA LEU A 14 -0.53 -6.17 13.93
C LEU A 14 -1.29 -6.37 12.62
N ARG A 15 -1.81 -5.29 12.04
CA ARG A 15 -2.50 -5.32 10.73
C ARG A 15 -1.59 -5.78 9.59
N ASP A 16 -0.33 -5.36 9.56
CA ASP A 16 0.63 -5.81 8.54
C ASP A 16 0.93 -7.30 8.66
N VAL A 17 1.18 -7.77 9.90
CA VAL A 17 1.42 -9.19 10.18
C VAL A 17 0.25 -10.04 9.71
N LEU A 18 -0.98 -9.58 9.97
CA LEU A 18 -2.20 -10.31 9.66
C LEU A 18 -2.55 -10.30 8.18
N ARG A 19 -2.27 -9.20 7.47
CA ARG A 19 -2.38 -9.15 6.01
C ARG A 19 -1.36 -10.06 5.33
N GLY A 20 -0.11 -10.10 5.82
CA GLY A 20 0.87 -11.06 5.34
C GLY A 20 0.44 -12.50 5.60
N ALA A 21 -0.03 -12.79 6.81
CA ALA A 21 -0.64 -14.06 7.16
C ALA A 21 -1.82 -14.45 6.24
N ALA A 22 -2.71 -13.52 5.90
CA ALA A 22 -3.86 -13.76 5.02
C ALA A 22 -3.42 -14.08 3.58
N SER A 23 -2.43 -13.35 3.04
CA SER A 23 -1.87 -13.64 1.70
C SER A 23 -1.16 -15.00 1.62
N ILE A 24 -0.71 -15.53 2.77
CA ILE A 24 -0.05 -16.83 2.90
C ILE A 24 -1.09 -17.94 3.18
N ALA A 25 -2.26 -17.60 3.72
CA ALA A 25 -3.28 -18.56 4.17
C ALA A 25 -3.91 -19.38 3.04
N ASP A 26 -3.88 -18.90 1.79
CA ASP A 26 -4.34 -19.66 0.62
C ASP A 26 -3.43 -20.87 0.30
N GLY A 27 -2.26 -21.02 0.96
CA GLY A 27 -1.39 -22.19 0.78
C GLY A 27 -0.56 -22.67 1.97
N ALA A 28 -0.45 -21.94 3.09
CA ALA A 28 0.66 -22.14 4.03
C ALA A 28 0.29 -22.29 5.51
N HIS A 29 -0.70 -23.14 5.81
CA HIS A 29 -0.87 -23.63 7.18
C HIS A 29 0.37 -24.42 7.67
N GLN A 30 1.07 -25.11 6.76
CA GLN A 30 2.31 -25.84 7.08
C GLN A 30 3.56 -24.97 7.20
N ALA A 31 3.58 -23.77 6.59
CA ALA A 31 4.79 -22.94 6.57
C ALA A 31 4.93 -22.01 7.79
N LEU A 32 3.79 -21.65 8.43
CA LEU A 32 3.77 -20.68 9.54
C LEU A 32 3.73 -21.30 10.94
N GLU A 33 3.41 -22.60 11.07
CA GLU A 33 3.48 -23.34 12.34
C GLU A 33 4.81 -23.17 13.10
N PRO A 34 5.99 -23.31 12.47
CA PRO A 34 7.25 -23.22 13.19
C PRO A 34 7.54 -21.81 13.76
N ALA A 35 6.99 -20.76 13.16
CA ALA A 35 7.16 -19.39 13.65
C ALA A 35 6.18 -19.06 14.78
N ALA A 36 4.97 -19.64 14.76
CA ALA A 36 3.98 -19.45 15.82
C ALA A 36 4.44 -20.01 17.18
N ASP A 37 5.27 -21.05 17.16
CA ASP A 37 5.85 -21.65 18.37
C ASP A 37 6.93 -20.81 19.05
N MET A 38 7.49 -19.82 18.34
CA MET A 38 8.45 -18.88 18.89
C MET A 38 7.78 -17.71 19.64
N LEU A 39 6.47 -17.55 19.51
CA LEU A 39 5.75 -16.45 20.15
C LEU A 39 5.33 -16.79 21.59
N PRO A 40 5.30 -15.80 22.50
CA PRO A 40 4.72 -15.94 23.83
C PRO A 40 3.30 -16.50 23.78
N LYS A 41 2.93 -17.36 24.74
CA LYS A 41 1.65 -18.10 24.73
C LYS A 41 0.40 -17.21 24.62
N SER A 42 0.44 -16.00 25.20
CA SER A 42 -0.65 -15.03 25.11
C SER A 42 -0.89 -14.54 23.68
N LEU A 43 0.18 -14.25 22.93
CA LEU A 43 0.12 -13.82 21.53
C LEU A 43 -0.24 -14.96 20.60
N ARG A 44 0.16 -16.20 20.93
CA ARG A 44 -0.17 -17.40 20.13
C ARG A 44 -1.67 -17.65 20.08
N ALA A 45 -2.36 -17.56 21.22
CA ALA A 45 -3.80 -17.75 21.28
C ALA A 45 -4.57 -16.67 20.51
N GLU A 46 -4.12 -15.42 20.60
CA GLU A 46 -4.69 -14.30 19.83
C GLU A 46 -4.47 -14.48 18.32
N LEU A 47 -3.25 -14.80 17.90
CA LEU A 47 -2.96 -15.08 16.49
C LEU A 47 -3.76 -16.25 15.95
N SER A 48 -3.83 -17.38 16.66
CA SER A 48 -4.64 -18.54 16.23
C SER A 48 -6.12 -18.22 16.09
N ALA A 49 -6.69 -17.41 16.99
CA ALA A 49 -8.08 -16.96 16.88
C ALA A 49 -8.31 -16.05 15.67
N VAL A 50 -7.35 -15.15 15.39
CA VAL A 50 -7.42 -14.27 14.22
C VAL A 50 -7.24 -15.06 12.92
N PHE A 51 -6.32 -16.02 12.85
CA PHE A 51 -6.16 -16.91 11.70
C PHE A 51 -7.44 -17.71 11.41
N GLN A 52 -8.10 -18.24 12.45
CA GLN A 52 -9.39 -18.91 12.28
C GLN A 52 -10.49 -17.96 11.78
N SER A 53 -10.49 -16.70 12.24
CA SER A 53 -11.44 -15.67 11.78
C SER A 53 -11.20 -15.27 10.31
N ILE A 54 -9.94 -15.12 9.90
CA ILE A 54 -9.57 -14.85 8.50
C ILE A 54 -10.06 -16.00 7.60
N ARG A 55 -9.86 -17.25 8.05
CA ARG A 55 -10.29 -18.45 7.33
C ARG A 55 -11.81 -18.56 7.18
N SER A 56 -12.58 -18.13 8.17
CA SER A 56 -14.05 -18.24 8.12
C SER A 56 -14.73 -17.14 7.29
N THR A 57 -14.04 -16.03 7.02
CA THR A 57 -14.66 -14.82 6.46
C THR A 57 -14.02 -14.38 5.13
N GLY A 58 -12.88 -14.95 4.75
CA GLY A 58 -12.21 -14.70 3.47
C GLY A 58 -11.45 -13.36 3.41
N SER A 59 -10.80 -13.10 2.27
CA SER A 59 -9.98 -11.91 1.96
C SER A 59 -10.68 -10.57 2.20
N ARG A 60 -12.02 -10.57 2.27
CA ARG A 60 -12.85 -9.39 2.61
C ARG A 60 -12.55 -8.77 3.97
N LEU A 61 -11.91 -9.49 4.89
CA LEU A 61 -11.46 -8.90 6.16
C LEU A 61 -10.20 -8.03 6.00
N VAL A 62 -9.42 -8.18 4.94
CA VAL A 62 -8.04 -7.66 4.86
C VAL A 62 -7.98 -6.17 4.50
N ALA A 63 -8.94 -5.67 3.71
CA ALA A 63 -9.02 -4.25 3.37
C ALA A 63 -9.96 -3.52 4.34
N ALA A 64 -9.43 -2.57 5.11
CA ALA A 64 -10.27 -1.64 5.84
C ALA A 64 -11.10 -0.79 4.88
N PRO A 65 -12.40 -0.56 5.16
CA PRO A 65 -13.14 0.47 4.45
C PRO A 65 -12.48 1.81 4.78
N ILE A 66 -11.95 2.48 3.76
CA ILE A 66 -11.42 3.84 3.87
C ILE A 66 -12.55 4.84 3.65
N SER A 67 -12.47 6.00 4.29
CA SER A 67 -13.42 7.10 4.09
C SER A 67 -12.88 8.16 3.13
N GLN A 68 -13.77 8.99 2.57
CA GLN A 68 -13.35 10.10 1.70
C GLN A 68 -12.45 11.09 2.44
N GLU A 69 -12.67 11.33 3.73
CA GLU A 69 -11.81 12.19 4.53
C GLU A 69 -10.40 11.62 4.67
N GLN A 70 -10.27 10.30 4.77
CA GLN A 70 -8.97 9.63 4.82
C GLN A 70 -8.24 9.75 3.48
N ILE A 71 -8.95 9.58 2.35
CA ILE A 71 -8.39 9.77 1.01
C ILE A 71 -7.94 11.22 0.81
N ALA A 72 -8.79 12.19 1.15
CA ALA A 72 -8.46 13.60 1.06
C ALA A 72 -7.26 13.97 1.94
N LEU A 73 -7.16 13.40 3.14
CA LEU A 73 -5.99 13.58 4.01
C LEU A 73 -4.73 12.96 3.39
N ALA A 74 -4.84 11.75 2.83
CA ALA A 74 -3.73 11.10 2.14
C ALA A 74 -3.23 11.91 0.93
N GLY A 75 -4.14 12.52 0.16
CA GLY A 75 -3.80 13.44 -0.93
C GLY A 75 -3.05 14.68 -0.44
N ARG A 76 -3.46 15.26 0.71
CA ARG A 76 -2.71 16.36 1.35
C ARG A 76 -1.32 15.93 1.82
N VAL A 77 -1.17 14.71 2.34
CA VAL A 77 0.14 14.14 2.69
C VAL A 77 1.01 13.95 1.46
N ALA A 78 0.47 13.39 0.37
CA ALA A 78 1.19 13.21 -0.89
C ALA A 78 1.68 14.55 -1.48
N LYS A 79 0.89 15.62 -1.31
CA LYS A 79 1.23 17.01 -1.69
C LYS A 79 2.18 17.72 -0.71
N GLY A 80 2.58 17.07 0.39
CA GLY A 80 3.46 17.64 1.42
C GLY A 80 2.79 18.71 2.30
N ILE A 81 1.46 18.85 2.25
CA ILE A 81 0.69 19.81 3.03
C ILE A 81 0.59 19.36 4.49
N GLU A 82 0.34 18.05 4.71
CA GLU A 82 0.20 17.44 6.03
C GLU A 82 1.37 16.47 6.26
N GLN A 83 2.07 16.59 7.40
CA GLN A 83 3.29 15.82 7.67
C GLN A 83 3.40 15.36 9.13
N ASP A 84 2.28 15.34 9.86
CA ASP A 84 2.24 14.77 11.20
C ASP A 84 2.14 13.23 11.14
N ARG A 85 2.39 12.60 12.29
CA ARG A 85 2.45 11.14 12.40
C ARG A 85 1.10 10.45 12.16
N ALA A 86 -0.01 11.09 12.54
CA ALA A 86 -1.34 10.55 12.32
C ALA A 86 -1.73 10.65 10.84
N ALA A 87 -1.42 11.77 10.18
CA ALA A 87 -1.61 11.95 8.75
C ALA A 87 -0.79 10.93 7.93
N ALA A 88 0.48 10.74 8.28
CA ALA A 88 1.34 9.72 7.66
C ALA A 88 0.79 8.30 7.83
N ALA A 89 0.26 7.97 9.01
CA ALA A 89 -0.38 6.68 9.26
C ALA A 89 -1.63 6.49 8.39
N THR A 90 -2.50 7.50 8.30
CA THR A 90 -3.69 7.47 7.43
C THR A 90 -3.30 7.32 5.97
N CYS A 91 -2.30 8.07 5.50
CA CYS A 91 -1.80 7.97 4.13
C CYS A 91 -1.30 6.55 3.82
N ALA A 92 -0.55 5.93 4.72
CA ALA A 92 -0.11 4.55 4.55
C ALA A 92 -1.28 3.56 4.43
N VAL A 93 -2.36 3.75 5.20
CA VAL A 93 -3.59 2.92 5.08
C VAL A 93 -4.23 3.07 3.71
N VAL A 94 -4.36 4.31 3.23
CA VAL A 94 -4.99 4.60 1.94
C VAL A 94 -4.17 4.02 0.79
N ILE A 95 -2.84 4.17 0.83
CA ILE A 95 -1.95 3.54 -0.16
C ILE A 95 -2.05 2.01 -0.07
N GLY A 96 -2.10 1.43 1.12
CA GLY A 96 -2.29 -0.01 1.32
C GLY A 96 -3.62 -0.53 0.77
N HIS A 97 -4.70 0.25 0.90
CA HIS A 97 -6.00 -0.04 0.32
C HIS A 97 -5.95 0.00 -1.22
N ALA A 98 -5.42 1.07 -1.81
CA ALA A 98 -5.30 1.20 -3.26
C ALA A 98 -4.38 0.13 -3.87
N TRP A 99 -3.29 -0.21 -3.18
CA TRP A 99 -2.39 -1.31 -3.54
C TRP A 99 -3.14 -2.65 -3.63
N HIS A 100 -3.99 -2.92 -2.63
CA HIS A 100 -4.80 -4.13 -2.61
C HIS A 100 -5.84 -4.13 -3.72
N HIS A 101 -6.56 -3.01 -3.91
CA HIS A 101 -7.54 -2.83 -4.98
C HIS A 101 -6.95 -3.15 -6.35
N LEU A 102 -5.82 -2.53 -6.69
CA LEU A 102 -5.11 -2.73 -7.95
C LEU A 102 -4.50 -4.13 -8.11
N GLY A 103 -4.25 -4.84 -7.02
CA GLY A 103 -3.74 -6.21 -7.03
C GLY A 103 -4.80 -7.29 -7.26
N HIS A 104 -6.09 -6.95 -7.19
CA HIS A 104 -7.22 -7.87 -7.43
C HIS A 104 -7.80 -7.77 -8.84
N ALA A 105 -7.34 -6.82 -9.66
CA ALA A 105 -7.87 -6.62 -11.01
C ALA A 105 -7.46 -7.75 -11.98
N ASP A 106 -6.36 -8.47 -11.71
CA ASP A 106 -5.93 -9.63 -12.51
C ASP A 106 -6.34 -10.96 -11.86
N ASP A 107 -7.50 -11.48 -12.28
CA ASP A 107 -8.08 -12.77 -11.89
C ASP A 107 -7.22 -14.01 -12.24
N ALA A 108 -6.03 -13.85 -12.84
CA ALA A 108 -5.16 -14.95 -13.28
C ALA A 108 -3.88 -15.16 -12.44
N GLY A 109 -3.59 -14.25 -11.50
CA GLY A 109 -2.38 -14.35 -10.68
C GLY A 109 -2.36 -13.34 -9.56
N ALA A 110 -2.90 -13.71 -8.40
CA ALA A 110 -2.88 -12.86 -7.21
C ALA A 110 -1.46 -12.33 -6.96
N ARG A 111 -1.30 -11.01 -6.85
CA ARG A 111 0.01 -10.41 -6.53
C ARG A 111 0.54 -10.98 -5.21
N HIS A 112 1.68 -11.64 -5.26
CA HIS A 112 2.36 -12.23 -4.10
C HIS A 112 3.20 -11.20 -3.31
N GLN A 113 2.92 -9.91 -3.49
CA GLN A 113 3.71 -8.79 -2.96
C GLN A 113 2.84 -7.95 -2.01
N LEU A 114 3.41 -7.61 -0.85
CA LEU A 114 2.74 -6.87 0.21
C LEU A 114 3.42 -5.53 0.40
N LEU A 115 2.65 -4.47 0.58
CA LEU A 115 3.18 -3.15 0.93
C LEU A 115 3.01 -2.90 2.43
N SER A 116 4.05 -3.00 3.26
CA SER A 116 3.94 -2.76 4.71
C SER A 116 3.55 -1.31 5.01
N GLU A 117 2.39 -1.14 5.63
CA GLU A 117 1.87 0.16 6.03
C GLU A 117 2.68 0.74 7.19
N THR A 118 3.22 -0.11 8.07
CA THR A 118 4.05 0.31 9.20
C THR A 118 5.36 0.91 8.72
N LEU A 119 6.04 0.24 7.77
CA LEU A 119 7.27 0.76 7.17
C LEU A 119 6.99 2.03 6.38
N LEU A 120 5.89 2.04 5.61
CA LEU A 120 5.48 3.21 4.85
C LEU A 120 5.18 4.41 5.76
N ALA A 121 4.36 4.25 6.79
CA ALA A 121 4.08 5.31 7.75
C ALA A 121 5.37 5.81 8.44
N ALA A 122 6.29 4.91 8.79
CA ALA A 122 7.58 5.29 9.38
C ALA A 122 8.46 6.10 8.41
N GLN A 123 8.47 5.74 7.13
CA GLN A 123 9.21 6.47 6.10
C GLN A 123 8.57 7.82 5.74
N LEU A 124 7.25 7.90 5.67
CA LEU A 124 6.52 9.14 5.39
C LEU A 124 6.81 10.22 6.43
N VAL A 125 6.92 9.84 7.72
CA VAL A 125 7.29 10.76 8.80
C VAL A 125 8.72 11.31 8.64
N GLN A 126 9.60 10.59 7.95
CA GLN A 126 10.99 10.98 7.70
C GLN A 126 11.17 11.80 6.43
N LEU A 127 10.12 12.02 5.63
CA LEU A 127 10.22 12.88 4.46
C LEU A 127 10.61 14.31 4.88
N PRO A 128 11.44 15.00 4.08
CA PRO A 128 11.87 16.35 4.39
C PRO A 128 10.68 17.29 4.62
N LYS A 129 10.73 18.04 5.72
CA LYS A 129 9.78 19.10 6.03
C LYS A 129 10.33 20.41 5.49
N GLY A 130 9.62 21.06 4.57
CA GLY A 130 10.09 22.31 3.97
C GLY A 130 9.37 22.70 2.69
N ALA A 131 9.73 23.86 2.13
CA ALA A 131 9.15 24.38 0.89
C ALA A 131 9.68 23.61 -0.33
N VAL A 132 9.10 22.44 -0.58
CA VAL A 132 9.19 21.70 -1.84
C VAL A 132 7.84 21.81 -2.57
N THR A 133 7.85 21.67 -3.90
CA THR A 133 6.59 21.60 -4.64
C THR A 133 5.86 20.29 -4.30
N PRO A 134 4.52 20.25 -4.42
CA PRO A 134 3.75 19.03 -4.17
C PRO A 134 4.26 17.80 -4.95
N THR A 135 4.64 17.97 -6.20
CA THR A 135 5.09 16.90 -7.08
C THR A 135 6.52 16.42 -6.77
N VAL A 136 7.39 17.29 -6.27
CA VAL A 136 8.70 16.89 -5.73
C VAL A 136 8.52 16.07 -4.45
N HIS A 137 7.60 16.48 -3.56
CA HIS A 137 7.30 15.71 -2.34
C HIS A 137 6.74 14.32 -2.68
N ALA A 138 5.83 14.24 -3.64
CA ALA A 138 5.25 12.99 -4.14
C ALA A 138 6.32 12.09 -4.79
N ALA A 139 7.25 12.65 -5.56
CA ALA A 139 8.38 11.91 -6.12
C ALA A 139 9.26 11.27 -5.02
N GLN A 140 9.52 12.00 -3.94
CA GLN A 140 10.26 11.48 -2.78
C GLN A 140 9.50 10.36 -2.07
N LEU A 141 8.17 10.49 -1.95
CA LEU A 141 7.31 9.43 -1.40
C LEU A 141 7.43 8.14 -2.21
N VAL A 142 7.28 8.20 -3.54
CA VAL A 142 7.38 7.02 -4.42
C VAL A 142 8.72 6.31 -4.23
N ARG A 143 9.82 7.06 -4.28
CA ARG A 143 11.18 6.49 -4.14
C ARG A 143 11.38 5.82 -2.78
N ARG A 144 10.92 6.46 -1.70
CA ARG A 144 11.00 5.86 -0.35
C ARG A 144 10.20 4.56 -0.27
N ALA A 145 8.96 4.57 -0.75
CA ALA A 145 8.09 3.39 -0.76
C ALA A 145 8.74 2.21 -1.50
N LEU A 146 9.39 2.46 -2.65
CA LEU A 146 10.13 1.46 -3.41
C LEU A 146 11.34 0.89 -2.66
N ASP A 147 12.11 1.74 -1.99
CA ASP A 147 13.37 1.35 -1.34
C ASP A 147 13.19 0.47 -0.09
N GLY A 148 11.99 0.36 0.48
CA GLY A 148 11.85 -0.40 1.73
C GLY A 148 10.47 -0.73 2.26
N CYS A 149 9.38 -0.46 1.52
CA CYS A 149 8.04 -0.78 2.00
C CYS A 149 7.42 -2.02 1.36
N VAL A 150 7.94 -2.49 0.23
CA VAL A 150 7.42 -3.69 -0.44
C VAL A 150 8.15 -4.93 0.08
N ILE A 151 7.38 -5.85 0.63
CA ILE A 151 7.81 -7.12 1.21
C ILE A 151 7.19 -8.23 0.36
N GLY A 152 8.01 -9.13 -0.20
CA GLY A 152 7.45 -10.33 -0.82
C GLY A 152 6.97 -11.32 0.24
N THR A 153 6.03 -12.19 -0.14
CA THR A 153 5.27 -13.07 0.78
C THR A 153 6.06 -14.16 1.50
N THR A 154 7.36 -14.34 1.25
CA THR A 154 8.16 -15.40 1.89
C THR A 154 9.07 -14.84 3.00
N PRO A 155 8.72 -14.97 4.29
CA PRO A 155 9.56 -14.53 5.38
C PRO A 155 10.75 -15.50 5.56
N ARG A 156 11.84 -15.32 4.78
CA ARG A 156 13.23 -15.73 5.09
C ARG A 156 14.27 -15.63 3.96
N LEU A 157 13.94 -15.10 2.78
CA LEU A 157 14.92 -14.94 1.70
C LEU A 157 14.94 -13.48 1.27
N PHE A 158 16.14 -12.92 1.10
CA PHE A 158 16.31 -11.68 0.34
C PHE A 158 15.73 -11.93 -1.05
N ILE A 159 14.49 -11.49 -1.29
CA ILE A 159 13.84 -11.69 -2.58
C ILE A 159 14.57 -10.78 -3.55
N HIS A 160 15.34 -11.39 -4.44
CA HIS A 160 15.79 -10.70 -5.64
C HIS A 160 14.54 -10.51 -6.49
N LEU A 161 13.92 -9.33 -6.38
CA LEU A 161 12.80 -8.98 -7.26
C LEU A 161 13.34 -8.97 -8.70
N GLU A 162 12.71 -9.75 -9.57
CA GLU A 162 13.03 -9.75 -10.99
C GLU A 162 12.75 -8.36 -11.59
N ALA A 163 13.37 -8.06 -12.73
CA ALA A 163 13.23 -6.73 -13.35
C ALA A 163 11.76 -6.39 -13.66
N ASP A 164 10.97 -7.36 -14.11
CA ASP A 164 9.56 -7.20 -14.44
C ASP A 164 8.71 -6.97 -13.18
N GLU A 165 8.97 -7.69 -12.09
CA GLU A 165 8.29 -7.48 -10.81
C GLU A 165 8.56 -6.08 -10.26
N LYS A 166 9.81 -5.60 -10.35
CA LYS A 166 10.16 -4.23 -9.95
C LYS A 166 9.42 -3.21 -10.80
N ALA A 167 9.28 -3.45 -12.10
CA ALA A 167 8.54 -2.57 -12.99
C ALA A 167 7.05 -2.51 -12.60
N GLU A 168 6.41 -3.65 -12.33
CA GLU A 168 5.01 -3.70 -11.89
C GLU A 168 4.76 -2.97 -10.56
N ILE A 169 5.65 -3.18 -9.58
CA ILE A 169 5.61 -2.48 -8.30
C ILE A 169 5.71 -0.97 -8.53
N THR A 170 6.66 -0.56 -9.37
CA THR A 170 6.91 0.85 -9.70
C THR A 170 5.69 1.49 -10.33
N LEU A 171 5.13 0.88 -11.38
CA LEU A 171 3.95 1.37 -12.09
C LEU A 171 2.74 1.47 -11.15
N THR A 172 2.58 0.51 -10.23
CA THR A 172 1.50 0.54 -9.24
C THR A 172 1.64 1.69 -8.27
N LEU A 173 2.83 1.91 -7.70
CA LEU A 173 3.06 3.04 -6.80
C LEU A 173 2.88 4.38 -7.52
N LEU A 174 3.35 4.49 -8.76
CA LEU A 174 3.13 5.67 -9.60
C LEU A 174 1.65 5.93 -9.82
N ALA A 175 0.85 4.91 -10.16
CA ALA A 175 -0.59 5.03 -10.34
C ALA A 175 -1.29 5.53 -9.06
N ILE A 176 -0.96 4.96 -7.90
CA ILE A 176 -1.53 5.37 -6.61
C ILE A 176 -1.16 6.82 -6.30
N VAL A 177 0.06 7.24 -6.57
CA VAL A 177 0.51 8.61 -6.29
C VAL A 177 -0.08 9.62 -7.28
N VAL A 178 -0.17 9.28 -8.56
CA VAL A 178 -0.90 10.07 -9.56
C VAL A 178 -2.34 10.25 -9.10
N TRP A 179 -3.01 9.16 -8.72
CA TRP A 179 -4.34 9.24 -8.14
C TRP A 179 -4.38 10.17 -6.93
N LEU A 180 -3.48 10.09 -5.95
CA LEU A 180 -3.52 10.99 -4.78
C LEU A 180 -3.24 12.48 -5.09
N LEU A 181 -2.67 12.78 -6.26
CA LEU A 181 -2.36 14.15 -6.69
C LEU A 181 -3.52 14.81 -7.46
N SER A 182 -4.34 14.03 -8.15
CA SER A 182 -5.44 14.48 -9.01
C SER A 182 -6.59 15.17 -8.27
N GLU A 183 -7.57 15.68 -9.02
CA GLU A 183 -8.84 16.15 -8.45
C GLU A 183 -9.57 14.99 -7.72
N ARG A 184 -10.37 15.31 -6.69
CA ARG A 184 -11.06 14.29 -5.88
C ARG A 184 -12.40 13.92 -6.50
N GLY A 185 -12.78 12.65 -6.34
CA GLY A 185 -14.10 12.18 -6.71
C GLY A 185 -15.17 12.58 -5.69
N ASP A 186 -16.42 12.69 -6.14
CA ASP A 186 -17.56 13.04 -5.28
C ASP A 186 -18.02 11.87 -4.40
N SER A 187 -17.64 10.63 -4.73
CA SER A 187 -17.98 9.41 -4.00
C SER A 187 -16.80 8.44 -3.88
N LEU A 188 -16.87 7.48 -2.94
CA LEU A 188 -15.87 6.40 -2.85
C LEU A 188 -15.84 5.55 -4.13
N HIS A 189 -16.98 5.39 -4.80
CA HIS A 189 -17.04 4.68 -6.07
C HIS A 189 -16.28 5.43 -7.18
N ASP A 190 -16.34 6.76 -7.19
CA ASP A 190 -15.58 7.57 -8.13
C ASP A 190 -14.09 7.54 -7.81
N GLU A 191 -13.71 7.50 -6.52
CA GLU A 191 -12.31 7.32 -6.10
C GLU A 191 -11.73 5.98 -6.57
N ASP A 192 -12.47 4.87 -6.44
CA ASP A 192 -12.04 3.56 -6.98
C ASP A 192 -11.81 3.64 -8.50
N ARG A 193 -12.74 4.27 -9.24
CA ARG A 193 -12.61 4.45 -10.69
C ARG A 193 -11.44 5.36 -11.08
N LEU A 194 -11.15 6.37 -10.27
CA LEU A 194 -9.98 7.25 -10.48
C LEU A 194 -8.67 6.49 -10.25
N VAL A 195 -8.62 5.59 -9.28
CA VAL A 195 -7.46 4.69 -9.06
C VAL A 195 -7.24 3.79 -10.28
N ASP A 196 -8.30 3.18 -10.81
CA ASP A 196 -8.24 2.35 -12.01
C ASP A 196 -7.78 3.16 -13.24
N LEU A 197 -8.32 4.38 -13.40
CA LEU A 197 -7.95 5.25 -14.52
C LEU A 197 -6.49 5.72 -14.42
N ALA A 198 -6.01 6.01 -13.21
CA ALA A 198 -4.61 6.34 -12.97
C ALA A 198 -3.69 5.17 -13.32
N MET A 199 -4.07 3.93 -12.97
CA MET A 199 -3.34 2.73 -13.39
C MET A 199 -3.33 2.58 -14.91
N ALA A 200 -4.49 2.69 -15.57
CA ALA A 200 -4.57 2.59 -17.02
C ALA A 200 -3.71 3.65 -17.73
N LEU A 201 -3.70 4.89 -17.21
CA LEU A 201 -2.87 5.98 -17.72
C LEU A 201 -1.38 5.68 -17.58
N VAL A 202 -0.94 5.25 -16.39
CA VAL A 202 0.47 4.90 -16.13
C VAL A 202 0.91 3.68 -16.96
N LEU A 203 0.04 2.70 -17.19
CA LEU A 203 0.34 1.56 -18.06
C LEU A 203 0.42 1.98 -19.53
N ALA A 204 -0.42 2.91 -19.98
CA ALA A 204 -0.37 3.45 -21.34
C ALA A 204 0.93 4.22 -21.62
N THR A 205 1.55 4.80 -20.58
CA THR A 205 2.83 5.52 -20.63
C THR A 205 3.96 4.74 -19.98
N ARG A 206 3.90 3.40 -19.93
CA ARG A 206 4.82 2.52 -19.18
C ARG A 206 6.30 2.90 -19.33
N ASP A 207 6.77 3.05 -20.57
CA ASP A 207 8.19 3.30 -20.82
C ASP A 207 8.61 4.68 -20.31
N ASP A 208 7.77 5.70 -20.51
CA ASP A 208 7.99 7.05 -19.96
C ASP A 208 7.95 7.05 -18.42
N ALA A 209 7.03 6.28 -17.83
CA ALA A 209 6.88 6.14 -16.39
C ALA A 209 8.11 5.52 -15.73
N LEU A 210 8.64 4.45 -16.33
CA LEU A 210 9.86 3.78 -15.86
C LEU A 210 11.10 4.65 -16.09
N ASP A 211 11.18 5.36 -17.22
CA ASP A 211 12.28 6.29 -17.48
C ASP A 211 12.26 7.51 -16.55
N ALA A 212 11.08 7.96 -16.13
CA ALA A 212 10.94 9.06 -15.19
C ALA A 212 11.55 8.75 -13.81
N MET A 213 11.65 7.48 -13.42
CA MET A 213 12.23 7.05 -12.15
C MET A 213 13.75 7.26 -12.04
N ARG A 214 14.44 7.62 -13.13
CA ARG A 214 15.90 7.81 -13.15
C ARG A 214 16.36 8.92 -12.21
N ASP A 215 15.59 9.99 -12.08
CA ASP A 215 15.89 11.12 -11.20
C ASP A 215 14.62 11.81 -10.68
N GLU A 216 14.77 12.59 -9.61
CA GLU A 216 13.64 13.25 -8.94
C GLU A 216 12.96 14.33 -9.81
N THR A 217 13.72 15.01 -10.66
CA THR A 217 13.18 16.11 -11.48
C THR A 217 12.28 15.54 -12.57
N THR A 218 12.75 14.51 -13.26
CA THR A 218 11.97 13.83 -14.29
C THR A 218 10.73 13.16 -13.69
N LEU A 219 10.86 12.52 -12.53
CA LEU A 219 9.72 11.93 -11.82
C LEU A 219 8.69 12.98 -11.40
N SER A 220 9.13 14.11 -10.82
CA SER A 220 8.23 15.19 -10.43
C SER A 220 7.46 15.77 -11.63
N ALA A 221 8.12 15.97 -12.78
CA ALA A 221 7.48 16.47 -13.99
C ALA A 221 6.55 15.44 -14.65
N TYR A 222 6.85 14.14 -14.50
CA TYR A 222 5.96 13.07 -14.92
C TYR A 222 4.69 13.06 -14.07
N LEU A 223 4.82 13.09 -12.74
CA LEU A 223 3.69 13.08 -11.81
C LEU A 223 2.76 14.28 -12.02
N ASP A 224 3.31 15.48 -12.18
CA ASP A 224 2.57 16.72 -12.45
C ASP A 224 1.65 16.57 -13.68
N ARG A 225 2.26 16.19 -14.81
CA ARG A 225 1.57 16.02 -16.08
C ARG A 225 0.52 14.91 -16.04
N MET A 226 0.81 13.79 -15.39
CA MET A 226 -0.15 12.68 -15.30
C MET A 226 -1.32 13.01 -14.39
N SER A 227 -1.08 13.69 -13.26
CA SER A 227 -2.18 14.09 -12.37
C SER A 227 -3.09 15.14 -12.98
N ASP A 228 -2.58 16.02 -13.86
CA ASP A 228 -3.38 17.04 -14.57
C ASP A 228 -4.32 16.44 -15.63
N HIS A 229 -4.11 15.19 -16.04
CA HIS A 229 -4.98 14.48 -16.97
C HIS A 229 -6.19 13.80 -16.31
N LEU A 230 -6.28 13.83 -14.97
CA LEU A 230 -7.30 13.17 -14.16
C LEU A 230 -8.02 14.17 -13.26
#